data_AF-L8DFK7-F1
#
_entry.id   AF-L8DFK7-F1
#
_cell.length_a   1.000
_cell.length_b   1.000
_cell.length_c   1.000
_cell.angle_alpha   90.00
_cell.angle_beta   90.00
_cell.angle_gamma   90.00
#
_symmetry.space_group_name_H-M   'P 1'
#
loop_
_entity.id
_entity.type
_entity.pdbx_description
1 polymer ?
#
loop_
_entity_poly.entity_id
_entity_poly.type
_entity_poly.pdbx_seq_one_letter_code
_entity_poly.pdbx_strand_id
1 'polypeptide(L)'
;MISKAASNTVALVSWATVAVLVFDGFLSGILSVFFLPTYLGSVQFPISAVLGGIANVALIMAARKVAERPIWVASPLAGWFVAVAACMFGGPGGDVLLLADWRTMVLIIAGAGPPGVLLFMFRLKAITASVHADPHHVARPRSSSESTVR
;
A
#
# COMPACT_ATOMS: atom_id res chain seq x y z
N MET A 1 26.73 18.69 -16.57
CA MET A 1 26.81 18.42 -15.12
C MET A 1 25.52 18.80 -14.35
N ILE A 2 24.79 19.84 -14.76
CA ILE A 2 23.58 20.36 -14.06
C ILE A 2 22.40 19.35 -14.06
N SER A 3 22.20 18.59 -15.13
CA SER A 3 21.11 17.60 -15.25
C SER A 3 21.17 16.46 -14.21
N LYS A 4 22.39 16.02 -13.85
CA LYS A 4 22.57 14.93 -12.87
C LYS A 4 22.26 15.37 -11.44
N ALA A 5 22.61 16.61 -11.09
CA ALA A 5 22.27 17.19 -9.80
C ALA A 5 20.75 17.36 -9.63
N ALA A 6 20.07 17.89 -10.66
CA ALA A 6 18.60 18.04 -10.62
C ALA A 6 17.87 16.69 -10.52
N SER A 7 18.32 15.68 -11.27
CA SER A 7 17.78 14.32 -11.21
C SER A 7 17.96 13.69 -9.81
N ASN A 8 19.13 13.86 -9.21
CA ASN A 8 19.39 13.38 -7.86
C ASN A 8 18.47 14.03 -6.82
N THR A 9 18.20 15.34 -6.93
CA THR A 9 17.30 16.04 -6.01
C THR A 9 15.86 15.54 -6.12
N VAL A 10 15.35 15.31 -7.34
CA VAL A 10 13.99 14.79 -7.54
C VAL A 10 13.86 13.36 -7.00
N ALA A 11 14.86 12.52 -7.26
CA ALA A 11 14.94 11.19 -6.64
C ALA A 11 14.98 11.32 -5.12
N LEU A 12 15.71 12.33 -4.60
CA LEU A 12 15.84 12.56 -3.17
C LEU A 12 14.49 12.81 -2.48
N VAL A 13 13.74 13.73 -3.07
CA VAL A 13 12.42 14.13 -2.59
C VAL A 13 11.42 12.98 -2.68
N SER A 14 11.46 12.19 -3.77
CA SER A 14 10.58 11.03 -3.94
C SER A 14 10.83 9.98 -2.84
N TRP A 15 12.09 9.59 -2.60
CA TRP A 15 12.37 8.60 -1.56
C TRP A 15 12.07 9.13 -0.15
N ALA A 16 12.34 10.40 0.12
CA ALA A 16 12.04 11.01 1.41
C ALA A 16 10.53 11.01 1.68
N THR A 17 9.73 11.32 0.66
CA THR A 17 8.25 11.29 0.76
C THR A 17 7.74 9.88 0.99
N VAL A 18 8.29 8.88 0.29
CA VAL A 18 7.95 7.47 0.53
C VAL A 18 8.31 7.05 1.95
N ALA A 19 9.47 7.44 2.47
CA ALA A 19 9.88 7.15 3.84
C ALA A 19 8.93 7.78 4.87
N VAL A 20 8.54 9.04 4.66
CA VAL A 20 7.55 9.73 5.52
C VAL A 20 6.19 9.01 5.47
N LEU A 21 5.73 8.59 4.30
CA LEU A 21 4.47 7.85 4.17
C LEU A 21 4.52 6.49 4.87
N VAL A 22 5.65 5.78 4.82
CA VAL A 22 5.85 4.53 5.57
C VAL A 22 5.78 4.77 7.07
N PHE A 23 6.48 5.81 7.54
CA PHE A 23 6.48 6.19 8.94
C PHE A 23 5.09 6.62 9.43
N ASP A 24 4.36 7.38 8.61
CA ASP A 24 2.99 7.80 8.93
C ASP A 24 2.02 6.60 8.97
N GLY A 25 2.18 5.64 8.05
CA GLY A 25 1.45 4.37 8.11
C GLY A 25 1.75 3.56 9.38
N PHE A 26 3.02 3.49 9.78
CA PHE A 26 3.42 2.87 11.04
C PHE A 26 2.81 3.58 12.25
N LEU A 27 2.90 4.91 12.31
CA LEU A 27 2.34 5.70 13.40
C LEU A 27 0.81 5.55 13.47
N SER A 28 0.14 5.59 12.32
CA SER A 28 -1.29 5.33 12.20
C SER A 28 -1.67 3.93 12.72
N GLY A 29 -0.84 2.91 12.46
CA GLY A 29 -1.01 1.57 13.00
C GLY A 29 -0.94 1.55 14.52
N ILE A 30 0.09 2.17 15.11
CA ILE A 30 0.22 2.28 16.57
C ILE A 30 -1.01 2.97 17.17
N LEU A 31 -1.40 4.13 16.64
CA LEU A 31 -2.57 4.86 17.12
C LEU A 31 -3.84 3.99 17.00
N SER A 32 -4.00 3.27 15.90
CA SER A 32 -5.17 2.40 15.71
C SER A 32 -5.28 1.33 16.78
N VAL A 33 -4.17 0.71 17.17
CA VAL A 33 -4.10 -0.29 18.24
C VAL A 33 -4.37 0.34 19.61
N PHE A 34 -3.72 1.46 19.92
CA PHE A 34 -3.84 2.13 21.23
C PHE A 34 -5.25 2.65 21.49
N PHE A 35 -5.93 3.15 20.45
CA PHE A 35 -7.31 3.64 20.54
C PHE A 35 -8.36 2.56 20.25
N LEU A 36 -7.95 1.31 20.02
CA LEU A 36 -8.87 0.21 19.78
C LEU A 36 -9.82 -0.09 20.96
N PRO A 37 -9.38 -0.04 22.23
CA PRO A 37 -10.26 -0.22 23.38
C PRO A 37 -10.92 1.11 23.84
N THR A 38 -11.18 2.05 22.92
CA THR A 38 -11.92 3.27 23.26
C THR A 38 -13.34 2.91 23.72
N TYR A 39 -13.77 3.45 24.86
CA TYR A 39 -15.11 3.22 25.41
C TYR A 39 -16.07 4.34 25.00
N LEU A 40 -17.26 3.97 24.54
CA LEU A 40 -18.43 4.86 24.53
C LEU A 40 -19.39 4.38 25.61
N GLY A 41 -19.41 5.11 26.73
CA GLY A 41 -20.14 4.68 27.93
C GLY A 41 -19.52 3.40 28.51
N SER A 42 -20.30 2.32 28.58
CA SER A 42 -19.86 1.00 29.06
C SER A 42 -19.42 0.05 27.95
N VAL A 43 -19.57 0.42 26.68
CA VAL A 43 -19.30 -0.46 25.53
C VAL A 43 -17.99 -0.05 24.85
N GLN A 44 -17.14 -1.03 24.57
CA GLN A 44 -15.94 -0.82 23.76
C GLN A 44 -16.33 -0.59 22.30
N PHE A 45 -15.96 0.56 21.75
CA PHE A 45 -16.30 0.97 20.39
C PHE A 45 -15.03 1.20 19.55
N PRO A 46 -14.67 0.27 18.64
CA PRO A 46 -13.41 0.29 17.90
C PRO A 46 -13.42 1.30 16.74
N ILE A 47 -13.71 2.57 17.02
CA ILE A 47 -13.76 3.63 16.00
C ILE A 47 -12.39 3.88 15.35
N SER A 48 -11.31 3.60 16.08
CA SER A 48 -9.94 3.72 15.57
C SER A 48 -9.67 2.79 14.38
N ALA A 49 -10.35 1.64 14.30
CA ALA A 49 -10.22 0.72 13.16
C ALA A 49 -10.73 1.35 11.86
N VAL A 50 -11.86 2.08 11.94
CA VAL A 50 -12.44 2.79 10.79
C VAL A 50 -11.55 3.96 10.39
N LEU A 51 -11.09 4.75 11.37
CA LEU A 51 -10.18 5.87 11.14
C LEU A 51 -8.84 5.41 10.55
N GLY A 52 -8.29 4.30 11.02
CA GLY A 52 -7.09 3.66 10.47
C GLY A 52 -7.28 3.22 9.03
N GLY A 53 -8.45 2.66 8.68
CA GLY A 53 -8.81 2.35 7.30
C GLY A 53 -8.84 3.58 6.39
N ILE A 54 -9.47 4.67 6.85
CA ILE A 54 -9.51 5.94 6.11
C ILE A 54 -8.09 6.50 5.92
N ALA A 55 -7.28 6.48 6.97
CA ALA A 55 -5.88 6.93 6.92
C ALA A 55 -5.07 6.11 5.91
N ASN A 56 -5.18 4.77 5.93
CA ASN A 56 -4.50 3.89 4.99
C ASN A 56 -4.93 4.14 3.53
N VAL A 57 -6.21 4.40 3.29
CA VAL A 57 -6.69 4.79 1.95
C VAL A 57 -6.07 6.11 1.50
N ALA A 58 -6.08 7.13 2.37
CA ALA A 58 -5.49 8.43 2.07
C ALA A 58 -3.98 8.33 1.79
N LEU A 59 -3.26 7.53 2.59
CA LEU A 59 -1.84 7.26 2.44
C LEU A 59 -1.51 6.58 1.10
N ILE A 60 -2.28 5.58 0.70
CA ILE A 60 -2.09 4.93 -0.61
C ILE A 60 -2.35 5.91 -1.74
N MET A 61 -3.38 6.74 -1.62
CA MET A 61 -3.69 7.77 -2.63
C MET A 61 -2.58 8.83 -2.73
N ALA A 62 -1.94 9.18 -1.60
CA ALA A 62 -0.77 10.05 -1.59
C ALA A 62 0.46 9.34 -2.21
N ALA A 63 0.73 8.09 -1.82
CA ALA A 63 1.84 7.31 -2.34
C ALA A 63 1.80 7.15 -3.87
N ARG A 64 0.59 7.03 -4.45
CA ARG A 64 0.40 6.98 -5.92
C ARG A 64 0.87 8.23 -6.67
N LYS A 65 0.94 9.38 -6.01
CA LYS A 65 1.38 10.63 -6.65
C LYS A 65 2.90 10.70 -6.76
N VAL A 66 3.62 9.85 -6.03
CA VAL A 66 5.08 9.95 -5.86
C VAL A 66 5.81 8.68 -6.30
N ALA A 67 5.17 7.51 -6.15
CA ALA A 67 5.75 6.23 -6.49
C ALA A 67 5.34 5.76 -7.89
N GLU A 68 6.33 5.48 -8.73
CA GLU A 68 6.12 4.93 -10.07
C GLU A 68 5.81 3.42 -10.05
N ARG A 69 6.46 2.66 -9.14
CA ARG A 69 6.25 1.22 -9.05
C ARG A 69 5.12 0.89 -8.08
N PRO A 70 4.25 -0.06 -8.42
CA PRO A 70 3.10 -0.42 -7.59
C PRO A 70 3.48 -1.02 -6.23
N ILE A 71 4.70 -1.57 -6.07
CA ILE A 71 5.18 -2.08 -4.77
C ILE A 71 5.37 -0.94 -3.76
N TRP A 72 5.87 0.22 -4.20
CA TRP A 72 6.12 1.39 -3.35
C TRP A 72 4.84 2.14 -3.00
N VAL A 73 3.78 1.98 -3.79
CA VAL A 73 2.44 2.51 -3.48
C VAL A 73 1.84 1.83 -2.23
N ALA A 74 2.17 0.56 -1.99
CA ALA A 74 1.69 -0.21 -0.85
C ALA A 74 2.57 -0.04 0.41
N SER A 75 3.65 0.75 0.33
CA SER A 75 4.59 0.92 1.43
C SER A 75 3.98 1.45 2.75
N PRO A 76 2.99 2.37 2.74
CA PRO A 76 2.41 2.87 3.99
C PRO A 76 1.62 1.78 4.71
N LEU A 77 0.91 0.96 3.93
CA LEU A 77 0.16 -0.18 4.44
C LEU A 77 1.10 -1.23 5.04
N ALA A 78 2.29 -1.43 4.47
CA ALA A 78 3.32 -2.28 5.06
C ALA A 78 3.80 -1.72 6.41
N GLY A 79 4.04 -0.41 6.51
CA GLY A 79 4.36 0.26 7.79
C GLY A 79 3.28 0.03 8.84
N TRP A 80 2.01 0.14 8.45
CA TRP A 80 0.86 -0.14 9.31
C TRP A 80 0.85 -1.60 9.81
N PHE A 81 1.07 -2.58 8.92
CA PHE A 81 1.16 -3.99 9.32
C PHE A 81 2.31 -4.25 10.29
N VAL A 82 3.46 -3.62 10.09
CA VAL A 82 4.61 -3.73 11.01
C VAL A 82 4.24 -3.18 12.38
N ALA A 83 3.53 -2.06 12.46
CA ALA A 83 3.05 -1.51 13.73
C ALA A 83 2.08 -2.46 14.44
N VAL A 84 1.07 -2.98 13.72
CA VAL A 84 0.11 -3.93 14.29
C VAL A 84 0.80 -5.20 14.77
N ALA A 85 1.73 -5.75 13.97
CA ALA A 85 2.52 -6.92 14.35
C ALA A 85 3.38 -6.64 15.58
N ALA A 86 4.07 -5.51 15.64
CA ALA A 86 4.85 -5.11 16.82
C ALA A 86 3.97 -5.08 18.08
N CYS A 87 2.79 -4.48 18.00
CA CYS A 87 1.84 -4.45 19.11
C CYS A 87 1.25 -5.83 19.49
N MET A 88 1.23 -6.80 18.57
CA MET A 88 0.85 -8.18 18.86
C MET A 88 1.96 -8.95 19.60
N PHE A 89 3.23 -8.71 19.25
CA PHE A 89 4.36 -9.42 19.86
C PHE A 89 4.78 -8.85 21.22
N GLY A 90 4.38 -7.62 21.56
CA GLY A 90 4.58 -7.04 22.89
C GLY A 90 4.71 -5.52 22.87
N GLY A 91 4.28 -4.90 23.96
CA GLY A 91 4.43 -3.47 24.23
C GLY A 91 5.69 -3.15 25.03
N PRO A 92 6.07 -1.87 25.12
CA PRO A 92 7.26 -1.43 25.83
C PRO A 92 7.25 -1.74 27.34
N GLY A 93 6.08 -2.05 27.91
CA GLY A 93 5.90 -2.48 29.31
C GLY A 93 5.93 -3.99 29.52
N GLY A 94 6.19 -4.79 28.47
CA GLY A 94 6.13 -6.26 28.53
C GLY A 94 4.72 -6.84 28.33
N ASP A 95 3.69 -5.99 28.25
CA ASP A 95 2.30 -6.42 28.01
C ASP A 95 1.97 -6.56 26.52
N VAL A 96 1.10 -7.50 26.16
CA VAL A 96 0.57 -7.61 24.79
C VAL A 96 -0.48 -6.50 24.57
N LEU A 97 -0.17 -5.54 23.69
CA LEU A 97 -1.03 -4.39 23.42
C LEU A 97 -2.24 -4.74 22.54
N LEU A 98 -2.11 -5.75 21.69
CA LEU A 98 -3.17 -6.21 20.81
C LEU A 98 -3.52 -7.68 21.08
N LEU A 99 -4.62 -7.91 21.79
CA LEU A 99 -5.13 -9.26 22.03
C LEU A 99 -5.84 -9.80 20.77
N ALA A 100 -5.79 -11.11 20.57
CA ALA A 100 -6.51 -11.80 19.50
C ALA A 100 -8.02 -11.90 19.80
N ASP A 101 -8.70 -10.75 19.74
CA ASP A 101 -10.13 -10.60 20.00
C ASP A 101 -10.86 -10.08 18.74
N TRP A 102 -12.20 -10.04 18.76
CA TRP A 102 -13.03 -9.56 17.65
C TRP A 102 -12.64 -8.14 17.19
N ARG A 103 -12.17 -7.29 18.11
CA ARG A 103 -11.67 -5.93 17.85
C ARG A 103 -10.48 -5.94 16.89
N THR A 104 -9.59 -6.90 17.05
CA THR A 104 -8.44 -7.09 16.17
C THR A 104 -8.88 -7.52 14.78
N MET A 105 -9.90 -8.38 14.67
CA MET A 105 -10.48 -8.73 13.36
C MET A 105 -11.07 -7.49 12.68
N VAL A 106 -11.79 -6.64 13.42
CA VAL A 106 -12.33 -5.37 12.89
C VAL A 106 -11.21 -4.43 12.46
N LEU A 107 -10.11 -4.33 13.24
CA LEU A 107 -8.94 -3.54 12.87
C LEU A 107 -8.31 -4.02 11.56
N ILE A 108 -8.10 -5.32 11.39
CA ILE A 108 -7.52 -5.88 10.18
C ILE A 108 -8.45 -5.67 8.97
N ILE A 109 -9.74 -5.96 9.12
CA ILE A 109 -10.70 -5.86 8.02
C ILE A 109 -10.91 -4.39 7.62
N ALA A 110 -11.15 -3.50 8.58
CA ALA A 110 -11.38 -2.08 8.29
C ALA A 110 -10.08 -1.36 7.89
N GLY A 111 -8.97 -1.69 8.53
CA GLY A 111 -7.66 -1.08 8.30
C GLY A 111 -6.99 -1.51 6.99
N ALA A 112 -7.11 -2.79 6.61
CA ALA A 112 -6.44 -3.34 5.41
C ALA A 112 -7.39 -3.65 4.24
N GLY A 113 -8.68 -3.89 4.50
CA GLY A 113 -9.64 -4.29 3.47
C GLY A 113 -9.83 -3.23 2.37
N PRO A 114 -10.34 -2.02 2.69
CA PRO A 114 -10.51 -0.95 1.71
C PRO A 114 -9.21 -0.60 0.93
N PRO A 115 -8.05 -0.37 1.58
CA PRO A 115 -6.81 -0.09 0.86
C PRO A 115 -6.33 -1.27 0.02
N GLY A 116 -6.51 -2.51 0.48
CA GLY A 116 -6.20 -3.72 -0.28
C GLY A 116 -7.01 -3.85 -1.57
N VAL A 117 -8.32 -3.56 -1.51
CA VAL A 117 -9.19 -3.54 -2.69
C VAL A 117 -8.72 -2.48 -3.69
N LEU A 118 -8.35 -1.28 -3.22
CA LEU A 118 -7.83 -0.22 -4.10
C LEU A 118 -6.55 -0.65 -4.83
N LEU A 119 -5.58 -1.23 -4.10
CA LEU A 119 -4.34 -1.74 -4.70
C LEU A 119 -4.63 -2.81 -5.76
N PHE A 120 -5.56 -3.72 -5.45
CA PHE A 120 -5.99 -4.75 -6.39
C PHE A 120 -6.62 -4.15 -7.65
N MET A 121 -7.51 -3.16 -7.51
CA MET A 121 -8.10 -2.46 -8.66
C MET A 121 -7.05 -1.75 -9.52
N PHE A 122 -6.04 -1.13 -8.91
CA PHE A 122 -4.95 -0.50 -9.68
C PHE A 122 -4.14 -1.53 -10.46
N ARG A 123 -3.92 -2.72 -9.89
CA ARG A 123 -3.26 -3.82 -10.60
C ARG A 123 -4.08 -4.35 -11.77
N LEU A 124 -5.38 -4.54 -11.59
CA LEU A 124 -6.25 -4.99 -12.67
C LEU A 124 -6.23 -4.01 -13.84
N LYS A 125 -6.35 -2.70 -13.58
CA LYS A 125 -6.28 -1.67 -14.62
C LYS A 125 -4.97 -1.70 -15.41
N ALA A 126 -3.85 -1.94 -14.74
CA ALA A 126 -2.54 -2.04 -15.39
C ALA A 126 -2.46 -3.26 -16.34
N ILE A 127 -3.01 -4.40 -15.92
CA ILE A 127 -3.05 -5.62 -16.74
C ILE A 127 -3.94 -5.41 -17.96
N THR A 128 -5.16 -4.90 -17.77
CA THR A 128 -6.08 -4.64 -18.89
C THR A 128 -5.51 -3.65 -19.91
N ALA A 129 -4.80 -2.62 -19.45
CA ALA A 129 -4.14 -1.66 -20.33
C ALA A 129 -3.05 -2.31 -21.19
N SER A 130 -2.25 -3.22 -20.62
CA SER A 130 -1.23 -3.96 -21.38
C SER A 130 -1.84 -4.87 -22.46
N VAL A 131 -2.99 -5.48 -22.17
CA VAL A 131 -3.72 -6.31 -23.13
C VAL A 131 -4.31 -5.48 -24.28
N HIS A 132 -4.89 -4.32 -23.97
CA HIS A 132 -5.42 -3.40 -25.01
C HIS A 132 -4.32 -2.72 -25.84
N ALA A 133 -3.11 -2.56 -25.29
CA ALA A 133 -1.97 -1.99 -25.99
C ALA A 133 -1.35 -2.92 -27.04
N ASP A 134 -1.75 -4.21 -27.08
CA ASP A 134 -1.31 -5.17 -28.10
C ASP A 134 -2.43 -5.65 -29.06
N PRO A 135 -3.03 -4.79 -29.91
CA PRO A 135 -3.95 -5.22 -30.96
C PRO A 135 -3.26 -5.82 -32.20
N HIS A 136 -1.93 -5.70 -32.34
CA HIS A 136 -1.25 -5.91 -33.62
C HIS A 136 -0.17 -7.02 -33.65
N HIS A 137 0.21 -7.66 -32.53
CA HIS A 137 1.19 -8.75 -32.57
C HIS A 137 0.61 -10.10 -33.08
N VAL A 138 -0.72 -10.24 -33.20
CA VAL A 138 -1.34 -11.48 -33.74
C VAL A 138 -1.23 -11.58 -35.27
N ALA A 139 -0.97 -10.48 -35.97
CA ALA A 139 -0.81 -10.46 -37.42
C ALA A 139 0.67 -10.34 -37.82
N ARG A 140 1.51 -11.32 -37.49
CA ARG A 140 2.75 -11.53 -38.26
C ARG A 140 2.38 -12.40 -39.46
N PRO A 141 2.33 -11.88 -40.70
CA PRO A 141 2.30 -12.75 -41.86
C PRO A 141 3.60 -13.56 -41.80
N ARG A 142 3.44 -14.88 -41.82
CA ARG A 142 4.54 -15.80 -42.06
C ARG A 142 4.97 -15.55 -43.51
N SER A 143 5.86 -14.58 -43.75
CA SER A 143 6.52 -14.47 -45.04
C SER A 143 7.47 -15.65 -45.15
N SER A 144 6.93 -16.72 -45.73
CA SER A 144 7.61 -17.59 -46.70
C SER A 144 9.05 -17.15 -46.96
N SER A 145 10.04 -17.94 -46.55
CA SER A 145 10.62 -18.91 -47.48
C SER A 145 10.82 -18.30 -48.87
N GLU A 146 11.68 -17.28 -48.99
CA GLU A 146 12.44 -17.09 -50.22
C GLU A 146 13.51 -18.19 -50.26
N SER A 147 13.04 -19.41 -50.53
CA SER A 147 13.86 -20.45 -51.14
C SER A 147 13.62 -20.38 -52.64
N THR A 148 14.71 -20.35 -53.41
CA THR A 148 14.76 -20.79 -54.82
C THR A 148 14.09 -19.80 -55.80
N VAL A 149 14.77 -19.17 -56.75
CA VAL A 149 15.42 -19.70 -57.98
C VAL A 149 16.27 -18.52 -58.49
N ARG A 150 17.60 -18.63 -58.51
CA ARG A 150 18.45 -18.98 -59.67
C ARG A 150 18.37 -17.99 -60.84
#